data_AF-A0A8J4B9G1-F1
#
_entry.id   AF-A0A8J4B9G1-F1
#
_cell.length_a   1.000
_cell.length_b   1.000
_cell.length_c   1.000
_cell.angle_alpha   90.00
_cell.angle_beta   90.00
_cell.angle_gamma   90.00
#
_symmetry.space_group_name_H-M   'P 1'
#
loop_
_entity.id
_entity.type
_entity.pdbx_description
1 polymer ?
#
loop_
_entity_poly.entity_id
_entity_poly.type
_entity_poly.pdbx_seq_one_letter_code
_entity_poly.pdbx_strand_id
1 'polypeptide(L)'
;MWRGGLGESMDFMTSTHRRRWLYTRSKLEEERRRLQQAVVDGLRRQRAAADPGEPEAGSATKRPREEPQPVSLVGELLMLKYYQQIIQEKCREMRMPMKVMATAIQYHKRFFLRHTSMEFDPGRVMITAIFMATK
;
A
#
# COMPACT_ATOMS: atom_id res chain seq x y z
N MET A 1 -32.28 3.19 38.36
CA MET A 1 -31.75 1.82 38.17
C MET A 1 -30.90 1.82 36.90
N TRP A 2 -29.61 2.18 37.02
CA TRP A 2 -28.63 2.06 35.95
C TRP A 2 -27.67 0.96 36.35
N ARG A 3 -27.81 -0.23 35.75
CA ARG A 3 -26.80 -1.29 35.75
C ARG A 3 -26.47 -1.61 34.30
N GLY A 4 -25.76 -0.69 33.66
CA GLY A 4 -25.00 -0.99 32.45
C GLY A 4 -23.59 -1.32 32.90
N GLY A 5 -23.27 -2.62 32.96
CA GLY A 5 -21.94 -3.09 33.33
C GLY A 5 -20.88 -2.42 32.44
N LEU A 6 -19.77 -2.03 33.06
CA LEU A 6 -18.52 -1.73 32.38
C LEU A 6 -18.09 -3.03 31.67
N GLY A 7 -18.60 -3.22 30.45
CA GLY A 7 -18.14 -4.27 29.55
C GLY A 7 -16.64 -4.11 29.37
N GLU A 8 -15.92 -5.22 29.48
CA GLU A 8 -14.48 -5.34 29.23
C GLU A 8 -14.00 -4.33 28.20
N SER A 9 -13.36 -3.26 28.68
CA SER A 9 -12.66 -2.34 27.81
C SER A 9 -11.50 -3.12 27.21
N MET A 10 -11.56 -3.45 25.92
CA MET A 10 -10.42 -3.96 25.19
C MET A 10 -9.26 -3.00 25.41
N ASP A 11 -8.30 -3.41 26.23
CA ASP A 11 -7.22 -2.54 26.65
C ASP A 11 -6.34 -2.20 25.43
N PHE A 12 -6.35 -0.92 25.05
CA PHE A 12 -5.51 -0.41 23.99
C PHE A 12 -4.03 -0.71 24.23
N MET A 13 -3.61 -0.73 25.50
CA MET A 13 -2.22 -0.90 25.89
C MET A 13 -1.67 -2.28 25.50
N THR A 14 -2.50 -3.32 25.52
CA THR A 14 -2.14 -4.69 25.13
C THR A 14 -2.50 -5.03 23.69
N SER A 15 -3.22 -4.14 22.99
CA SER A 15 -3.71 -4.36 21.63
C SER A 15 -2.58 -4.60 20.61
N THR A 16 -2.89 -5.45 19.60
CA THR A 16 -2.00 -5.66 18.46
C THR A 16 -1.81 -4.40 17.62
N HIS A 17 -2.80 -3.49 17.64
CA HIS A 17 -2.72 -2.20 16.98
C HIS A 17 -1.56 -1.38 17.53
N ARG A 18 -1.53 -1.19 18.86
CA ARG A 18 -0.48 -0.43 19.53
C ARG A 18 0.90 -1.02 19.27
N ARG A 19 1.03 -2.35 19.36
CA ARG A 19 2.31 -3.05 19.22
C ARG A 19 2.90 -3.03 17.80
N ARG A 20 2.07 -3.04 16.74
CA ARG A 20 2.54 -3.27 15.36
C ARG A 20 2.31 -2.12 14.40
N TRP A 21 1.40 -1.20 14.72
CA TRP A 21 0.87 -0.23 13.76
C TRP A 21 1.00 1.23 14.18
N LEU A 22 1.62 1.51 15.33
CA LEU A 22 1.97 2.86 15.74
C LEU A 22 3.42 3.17 15.37
N TYR A 23 3.61 4.26 14.65
CA TYR A 23 4.91 4.73 14.19
C TYR A 23 5.06 6.21 14.52
N THR A 24 6.28 6.63 14.84
CA THR A 24 6.64 8.04 14.72
C THR A 24 6.69 8.43 13.25
N ARG A 25 6.54 9.72 12.94
CA ARG A 25 6.61 10.21 11.56
C ARG A 25 7.92 9.82 10.88
N SER A 26 9.05 10.02 11.56
CA SER A 26 10.38 9.67 11.06
C SER A 26 10.51 8.19 10.75
N LYS A 27 10.11 7.31 11.69
CA LYS A 27 10.16 5.85 11.51
C LYS A 27 9.27 5.39 10.35
N LEU A 28 8.08 5.99 10.20
CA LEU A 28 7.17 5.66 9.10
C LEU A 28 7.78 6.01 7.73
N GLU A 29 8.41 7.18 7.63
CA GLU A 29 9.07 7.62 6.40
C GLU A 29 10.30 6.76 6.08
N GLU A 30 11.07 6.37 7.09
CA GLU A 30 12.20 5.45 6.96
C GLU A 30 11.75 4.07 6.45
N GLU A 31 10.73 3.48 7.07
CA GLU A 31 10.18 2.18 6.68
C GLU A 31 9.71 2.17 5.21
N ARG A 32 9.03 3.24 4.78
CA ARG A 32 8.60 3.40 3.38
C ARG A 32 9.77 3.52 2.42
N ARG A 33 10.76 4.35 2.74
CA ARG A 33 11.96 4.49 1.91
C ARG A 33 12.71 3.17 1.80
N ARG A 34 12.86 2.45 2.90
CA ARG A 34 13.52 1.13 2.94
C ARG A 34 12.80 0.13 2.07
N LEU A 35 11.48 0.02 2.20
CA LEU A 35 10.66 -0.88 1.41
C LEU A 35 10.78 -0.56 -0.09
N GLN A 36 10.59 0.70 -0.46
CA GLN A 36 10.65 1.13 -1.86
C GLN A 36 12.01 0.85 -2.49
N GLN A 37 13.10 1.16 -1.77
CA GLN A 37 14.46 0.88 -2.23
C GLN A 37 14.67 -0.62 -2.47
N ALA A 38 14.25 -1.47 -1.52
CA ALA A 38 14.39 -2.92 -1.64
C ALA A 38 13.63 -3.48 -2.86
N VAL A 39 12.42 -2.98 -3.13
CA VAL A 39 11.63 -3.38 -4.30
C VAL A 39 12.28 -2.92 -5.60
N VAL A 40 12.73 -1.67 -5.67
CA VAL A 40 13.44 -1.15 -6.86
C VAL A 40 14.70 -1.96 -7.17
N ASP A 41 15.48 -2.30 -6.15
CA ASP A 41 16.68 -3.12 -6.33
C ASP A 41 16.34 -4.57 -6.71
N GLY A 42 15.23 -5.11 -6.20
CA GLY A 42 14.68 -6.39 -6.64
C GLY A 42 14.30 -6.39 -8.13
N LEU A 43 13.54 -5.39 -8.56
CA LEU A 43 13.10 -5.24 -9.95
C LEU A 43 14.29 -5.03 -10.90
N ARG A 44 15.29 -4.25 -10.50
CA ARG A 44 16.53 -4.07 -11.27
C ARG A 44 17.28 -5.38 -11.47
N ARG A 45 17.42 -6.18 -10.41
CA ARG A 45 18.07 -7.51 -10.49
C ARG A 45 17.31 -8.48 -11.40
N GLN A 46 15.98 -8.52 -11.30
CA GLN A 46 15.14 -9.37 -12.16
C GLN A 46 15.28 -8.98 -13.64
N ARG A 47 15.34 -7.68 -13.95
CA ARG A 47 15.56 -7.20 -15.32
C ARG A 47 16.94 -7.55 -15.84
N ALA A 48 18.00 -7.33 -15.06
CA ALA A 48 19.36 -7.69 -15.44
C ALA A 48 19.53 -9.20 -15.71
N ALA A 49 18.80 -10.04 -14.98
CA ALA A 49 18.78 -11.48 -15.22
C ALA A 49 17.95 -11.89 -16.47
N ALA A 50 16.95 -11.09 -16.84
CA ALA A 50 16.10 -11.35 -18.00
C ALA A 50 16.70 -10.86 -19.34
N ASP A 51 17.73 -10.02 -19.30
CA ASP A 51 18.45 -9.52 -20.47
C ASP A 51 19.93 -10.00 -20.43
N PRO A 52 20.20 -11.30 -20.64
CA PRO A 52 21.57 -11.77 -20.85
C PRO A 52 21.97 -11.32 -22.25
N GLY A 53 22.69 -10.20 -22.35
CA GLY A 53 23.03 -9.57 -23.63
C GLY A 53 23.55 -10.56 -24.68
N GLU A 54 22.72 -10.87 -25.68
CA GLU A 54 23.20 -11.38 -26.96
C GLU A 54 23.69 -10.18 -27.78
N PRO A 55 24.92 -10.22 -28.33
CA PRO A 55 25.39 -9.20 -29.24
C PRO A 55 24.74 -9.44 -30.61
N GLU A 56 23.47 -9.07 -30.77
CA GLU A 56 22.79 -9.10 -32.06
C GLU A 56 23.33 -7.98 -32.95
N ALA A 57 24.26 -8.36 -33.82
CA ALA A 57 24.76 -7.57 -34.92
C ALA A 57 23.62 -7.23 -35.89
N GLY A 58 23.35 -5.95 -36.07
CA GLY A 58 22.62 -5.44 -37.24
C GLY A 58 21.13 -5.16 -37.03
N SER A 59 20.80 -4.03 -36.41
CA SER A 59 19.62 -3.27 -36.84
C SER A 59 19.71 -1.82 -36.37
N ALA A 60 20.15 -0.95 -37.29
CA ALA A 60 20.18 0.48 -37.11
C ALA A 60 18.75 1.05 -37.16
N THR A 61 17.97 0.90 -36.09
CA THR A 61 16.88 1.79 -35.63
C THR A 61 16.28 1.19 -34.34
N LYS A 62 16.98 1.26 -33.21
CA LYS A 62 16.36 1.07 -31.89
C LYS A 62 16.57 2.35 -31.10
N ARG A 63 15.48 3.08 -30.87
CA ARG A 63 15.43 4.15 -29.84
C ARG A 63 16.02 3.55 -28.55
N PRO A 64 16.87 4.26 -27.80
CA PRO A 64 17.29 3.81 -26.48
C PRO A 64 16.03 3.42 -25.71
N ARG A 65 15.94 2.16 -25.26
CA ARG A 65 14.80 1.70 -24.47
C ARG A 65 14.89 2.43 -23.15
N GLU A 66 14.23 3.59 -23.04
CA GLU A 66 14.22 4.38 -21.81
C GLU A 66 13.81 3.46 -20.66
N GLU A 67 14.70 3.32 -19.69
CA GLU A 67 14.44 2.53 -18.51
C GLU A 67 13.18 3.07 -17.83
N PRO A 68 12.14 2.24 -17.57
CA PRO A 68 10.97 2.70 -16.85
C PRO A 68 11.43 3.22 -15.48
N GLN A 69 11.35 4.53 -15.30
CA GLN A 69 11.80 5.19 -14.09
C GLN A 69 10.88 4.73 -12.94
N PRO A 70 11.45 4.24 -11.83
CA PRO A 70 10.66 3.86 -10.67
C PRO A 70 9.79 5.03 -10.19
N VAL A 71 8.57 4.71 -9.75
CA VAL A 71 7.66 5.72 -9.19
C VAL A 71 8.33 6.37 -7.98
N SER A 72 8.32 7.70 -7.90
CA SER A 72 8.86 8.42 -6.75
C SER A 72 8.02 8.13 -5.50
N LEU A 73 8.63 8.13 -4.32
CA LEU A 73 7.90 7.88 -3.05
C LEU A 73 6.73 8.86 -2.87
N VAL A 74 6.93 10.13 -3.24
CA VAL A 74 5.88 11.14 -3.17
C VAL A 74 4.75 10.82 -4.15
N GLY A 75 5.07 10.41 -5.38
CA GLY A 75 4.08 10.00 -6.37
C GLY A 75 3.26 8.81 -5.92
N GLU A 76 3.92 7.79 -5.36
CA GLU A 76 3.25 6.62 -4.77
C GLU A 76 2.31 7.03 -3.63
N LEU A 77 2.77 7.84 -2.68
CA LEU A 77 1.94 8.30 -1.56
C LEU A 77 0.73 9.13 -2.00
N LEU A 78 0.87 9.96 -3.04
CA LEU A 78 -0.25 10.71 -3.63
C LEU A 78 -1.26 9.77 -4.29
N MET A 79 -0.80 8.80 -5.06
CA MET A 79 -1.64 7.77 -5.67
C MET A 79 -2.40 6.98 -4.60
N LEU A 80 -1.72 6.51 -3.55
CA LEU A 80 -2.35 5.79 -2.46
C LEU A 80 -3.37 6.64 -1.69
N LYS A 81 -3.12 7.94 -1.55
CA LYS A 81 -4.07 8.89 -0.95
C LYS A 81 -5.31 9.06 -1.83
N TYR A 82 -5.14 9.13 -3.14
CA TYR A 82 -6.25 9.17 -4.08
C TYR A 82 -7.16 7.94 -3.94
N TYR A 83 -6.60 6.72 -3.95
CA TYR A 83 -7.40 5.52 -3.75
C TYR A 83 -8.09 5.45 -2.38
N GLN A 84 -7.49 6.02 -1.32
CA GLN A 84 -8.17 6.14 -0.02
C GLN A 84 -9.41 7.05 -0.08
N GLN A 85 -9.41 8.08 -0.93
CA GLN A 85 -10.60 8.91 -1.18
C GLN A 85 -11.65 8.12 -1.96
N ILE A 86 -11.23 7.33 -2.96
CA ILE A 86 -12.15 6.44 -3.69
C ILE A 86 -12.78 5.41 -2.75
N ILE A 87 -12.07 4.87 -1.74
CA ILE A 87 -12.68 4.02 -0.69
C ILE A 87 -13.84 4.76 0.00
N GLN A 88 -13.63 6.02 0.39
CA GLN A 88 -14.66 6.80 1.08
C GLN A 88 -15.88 7.03 0.18
N GLU A 89 -15.65 7.37 -1.08
CA GLU A 89 -16.70 7.56 -2.08
C GLU A 89 -17.51 6.27 -2.29
N LYS A 90 -16.84 5.15 -2.53
CA LYS A 90 -17.48 3.84 -2.75
C LYS A 90 -18.26 3.39 -1.52
N CYS A 91 -17.68 3.49 -0.33
CA CYS A 91 -18.39 3.15 0.90
C CYS A 91 -19.63 4.05 1.12
N ARG A 92 -19.56 5.34 0.76
CA ARG A 92 -20.70 6.26 0.84
C ARG A 92 -21.79 5.94 -0.18
N GLU A 93 -21.42 5.65 -1.42
CA GLU A 93 -22.34 5.19 -2.48
C GLU A 93 -23.11 3.93 -2.04
N MET A 94 -22.40 2.97 -1.43
CA MET A 94 -22.98 1.73 -0.92
C MET A 94 -23.66 1.88 0.45
N ARG A 95 -23.73 3.10 1.02
CA ARG A 95 -24.30 3.39 2.35
C ARG A 95 -23.71 2.52 3.47
N MET A 96 -22.42 2.22 3.38
CA MET A 96 -21.72 1.42 4.39
C MET A 96 -21.54 2.21 5.71
N PRO A 97 -21.57 1.53 6.88
CA PRO A 97 -21.29 2.19 8.15
C PRO A 97 -19.89 2.80 8.19
N MET A 98 -19.74 3.91 8.93
CA MET A 98 -18.45 4.59 9.10
C MET A 98 -17.34 3.67 9.62
N LYS A 99 -17.69 2.69 10.47
CA LYS A 99 -16.73 1.70 10.99
C LYS A 99 -16.11 0.85 9.88
N VAL A 100 -16.91 0.42 8.90
CA VAL A 100 -16.46 -0.38 7.76
C VAL A 100 -15.52 0.44 6.88
N MET A 101 -15.91 1.68 6.55
CA MET A 101 -15.10 2.61 5.78
C MET A 101 -13.74 2.87 6.44
N ALA A 102 -13.72 3.19 7.74
CA ALA A 102 -12.49 3.42 8.49
C ALA A 102 -11.59 2.17 8.50
N THR A 103 -12.19 0.99 8.62
CA THR A 103 -11.47 -0.30 8.62
C THR A 103 -10.88 -0.61 7.24
N ALA A 104 -11.62 -0.38 6.16
CA ALA A 104 -11.14 -0.56 4.79
C ALA A 104 -9.94 0.34 4.47
N ILE A 105 -10.03 1.63 4.83
CA ILE A 105 -8.92 2.58 4.70
C ILE A 105 -7.71 2.09 5.52
N GLN A 106 -7.95 1.57 6.72
CA GLN A 106 -6.89 1.07 7.57
C GLN A 106 -6.22 -0.18 6.97
N TYR A 107 -6.98 -1.12 6.40
CA TYR A 107 -6.42 -2.26 5.67
C TYR A 107 -5.58 -1.82 4.48
N HIS A 108 -6.09 -0.92 3.65
CA HIS A 108 -5.35 -0.38 2.51
C HIS A 108 -4.04 0.29 2.94
N LYS A 109 -4.07 1.16 3.97
CA LYS A 109 -2.87 1.81 4.50
C LYS A 109 -1.86 0.81 5.04
N ARG A 110 -2.32 -0.19 5.80
CA ARG A 110 -1.44 -1.21 6.40
C ARG A 110 -0.81 -2.11 5.35
N PHE A 111 -1.54 -2.44 4.29
CA PHE A 111 -1.04 -3.22 3.16
C PHE A 111 0.13 -2.49 2.49
N PHE A 112 -0.06 -1.23 2.09
CA PHE A 112 0.99 -0.42 1.45
C PHE A 112 2.07 0.12 2.39
N LEU A 113 2.09 -0.30 3.66
CA LEU A 113 3.28 -0.16 4.52
C LEU A 113 4.25 -1.33 4.39
N ARG A 114 3.81 -2.45 3.81
CA ARG A 114 4.61 -3.66 3.63
C ARG A 114 4.78 -4.06 2.16
N HIS A 115 4.02 -3.43 1.28
CA HIS A 115 4.01 -3.64 -0.17
C HIS A 115 4.05 -2.31 -0.90
N THR A 116 4.48 -2.33 -2.16
CA THR A 116 4.53 -1.13 -3.02
C THR A 116 3.51 -1.19 -4.14
N SER A 117 3.14 -0.03 -4.69
CA SER A 117 2.29 0.06 -5.89
C SER A 117 2.97 -0.49 -7.16
N MET A 118 4.29 -0.69 -7.10
CA MET A 118 5.05 -1.30 -8.20
C MET A 118 4.82 -2.81 -8.29
N GLU A 119 4.43 -3.45 -7.18
CA GLU A 119 4.15 -4.88 -7.11
C GLU A 119 2.64 -5.18 -7.13
N PHE A 120 1.83 -4.28 -6.56
CA PHE A 120 0.40 -4.48 -6.40
C PHE A 120 -0.39 -3.28 -6.91
N ASP A 121 -1.38 -3.53 -7.77
CA ASP A 121 -2.31 -2.50 -8.23
C ASP A 121 -3.16 -1.95 -7.06
N PRO A 122 -3.06 -0.65 -6.72
CA PRO A 122 -3.86 -0.04 -5.67
C PRO A 122 -5.37 -0.12 -5.92
N GLY A 123 -5.82 -0.15 -7.18
CA GLY A 123 -7.23 -0.30 -7.52
C GLY A 123 -7.81 -1.65 -7.07
N ARG A 124 -7.09 -2.75 -7.34
CA ARG A 124 -7.45 -4.10 -6.86
C ARG A 124 -7.39 -4.22 -5.34
N VAL A 125 -6.34 -3.67 -4.72
CA VAL A 125 -6.18 -3.71 -3.25
C VAL A 125 -7.29 -2.92 -2.55
N MET A 126 -7.73 -1.80 -3.13
CA MET A 126 -8.85 -0.99 -2.65
C MET A 126 -10.14 -1.79 -2.54
N ILE A 127 -10.55 -2.47 -3.62
CA ILE A 127 -11.79 -3.27 -3.64
C ILE A 127 -11.67 -4.42 -2.63
N THR A 128 -10.51 -5.08 -2.57
CA THR A 128 -10.23 -6.14 -1.60
C THR A 128 -10.34 -5.65 -0.16
N ALA A 129 -9.82 -4.45 0.15
CA ALA A 129 -9.88 -3.87 1.47
C ALA A 129 -11.32 -3.55 1.90
N ILE A 130 -12.17 -3.07 0.98
CA ILE A 130 -13.59 -2.84 1.25
C ILE A 130 -14.29 -4.17 1.54
N PHE A 131 -14.09 -5.18 0.69
CA PHE A 131 -14.66 -6.51 0.88
C PHE A 131 -14.27 -7.09 2.25
N MET A 132 -12.98 -7.09 2.58
CA MET A 132 -12.46 -7.60 3.85
C MET A 132 -13.00 -6.83 5.07
N ALA A 133 -13.32 -5.55 4.94
CA ALA A 133 -13.89 -4.75 6.02
C ALA A 133 -15.38 -5.04 6.29
N THR A 134 -16.07 -5.66 5.33
CA THR A 134 -17.48 -6.07 5.47
C THR A 134 -17.67 -7.48 6.01
N LYS A 135 -16.58 -8.23 6.16
CA LYS A 135 -16.57 -9.67 6.46
C LYS A 135 -16.46 -9.98 7.96
#